data_AF-A0A1J4KFD5-F1
#
_entry.id   AF-A0A1J4KFD5-F1
#
_cell.length_a   1.000
_cell.length_b   1.000
_cell.length_c   1.000
_cell.angle_alpha   90.00
_cell.angle_beta   90.00
_cell.angle_gamma   90.00
#
_symmetry.space_group_name_H-M   'P 1'
#
loop_
_entity.id
_entity.type
_entity.pdbx_description
1 polymer ?
#
loop_
_entity_poly.entity_id
_entity_poly.type
_entity_poly.pdbx_seq_one_letter_code
_entity_poly.pdbx_strand_id
1 'polypeptide(L)'
;MFGNTRFDLIKRLDGEQKPVMEYKLSLSTIFENIQELCFLCEQNQDSQTYDMKLLYNFSIEVDSTIKKLCTNETNTKISQQRKNISNFNNSLKTFIKNFHVFTEKLFENVRNELKSILDGPLANTQITDLTNFTTVEQWTNIYEEVTNVSNSKLQGISPENIEKLEKVVSKGLAASKLNKEFQVLIKLYQNLPPEPSKNEQSSIENQKLLHQIQEMQKEMKEKDFRIRNLEIENRNMKNEISEIHEKFTNAETNYKIDIEQINLNYDKLKTRYNALKVTSDEYSRNFEKVNLTNKELTQKIKELEEKLKNSIPKHRFEKYEKNHLNFLQILQKYTV
;
A
#
# COMPACT_ATOMS: atom_id res chain seq x y z
N MET A 1 -7.38 -41.48 -12.46
CA MET A 1 -6.70 -40.34 -11.80
C MET A 1 -7.71 -39.62 -10.92
N PHE A 2 -7.82 -40.00 -9.64
CA PHE A 2 -8.60 -39.25 -8.64
C PHE A 2 -7.66 -38.95 -7.47
N GLY A 3 -6.76 -37.98 -7.68
CA GLY A 3 -5.85 -37.51 -6.66
C GLY A 3 -6.36 -36.22 -6.03
N ASN A 4 -6.34 -36.17 -4.69
CA ASN A 4 -6.18 -34.95 -3.87
C ASN A 4 -7.33 -33.93 -3.72
N THR A 5 -8.61 -34.27 -3.88
CA THR A 5 -9.68 -33.31 -3.58
C THR A 5 -9.85 -32.98 -2.09
N ARG A 6 -9.58 -33.92 -1.16
CA ARG A 6 -9.78 -33.73 0.30
C ARG A 6 -8.86 -32.68 0.92
N PHE A 7 -7.59 -32.63 0.51
CA PHE A 7 -6.61 -31.69 1.08
C PHE A 7 -6.58 -30.33 0.37
N ASP A 8 -6.91 -30.30 -0.93
CA ASP A 8 -6.83 -29.06 -1.72
C ASP A 8 -7.96 -28.07 -1.42
N LEU A 9 -9.12 -28.55 -0.95
CA LEU A 9 -10.23 -27.71 -0.46
C LEU A 9 -9.93 -27.08 0.91
N ILE A 10 -9.28 -27.82 1.80
CA ILE A 10 -8.94 -27.35 3.16
C ILE A 10 -7.79 -26.34 3.13
N LYS A 11 -6.83 -26.49 2.20
CA LYS A 11 -5.68 -25.57 2.06
C LYS A 11 -6.05 -24.15 1.62
N ARG A 12 -7.24 -23.95 1.04
CA ARG A 12 -7.71 -22.63 0.57
C ARG A 12 -8.61 -21.90 1.58
N LEU A 13 -8.88 -22.51 2.73
CA LEU A 13 -9.70 -21.93 3.79
C LEU A 13 -8.80 -21.30 4.86
N ASP A 14 -8.93 -19.99 5.06
CA ASP A 14 -8.24 -19.25 6.12
C ASP A 14 -9.13 -19.04 7.35
N GLY A 15 -8.50 -18.94 8.53
CA GLY A 15 -9.14 -18.54 9.78
C GLY A 15 -10.16 -19.56 10.33
N GLU A 16 -11.29 -19.05 10.82
CA GLU A 16 -12.29 -19.81 11.61
C GLU A 16 -13.11 -20.84 10.79
N GLN A 17 -13.03 -20.84 9.47
CA GLN A 17 -13.80 -21.75 8.60
C GLN A 17 -13.14 -23.12 8.46
N LYS A 18 -11.82 -23.19 8.60
CA LYS A 18 -11.06 -24.43 8.43
C LYS A 18 -11.44 -25.51 9.48
N PRO A 19 -11.52 -25.22 10.78
CA PRO A 19 -11.93 -26.21 11.79
C PRO A 19 -13.37 -26.69 11.58
N VAL A 20 -14.27 -25.81 11.13
CA VAL A 20 -15.67 -26.18 10.83
C VAL A 20 -15.75 -27.13 9.64
N MET A 21 -14.93 -26.92 8.60
CA MET A 21 -14.87 -27.82 7.45
C MET A 21 -14.31 -29.19 7.83
N GLU A 22 -13.24 -29.24 8.63
CA GLU A 22 -12.68 -30.49 9.16
C GLU A 22 -13.73 -31.25 10.01
N TYR A 23 -14.51 -30.52 10.82
CA TYR A 23 -15.61 -31.09 11.59
C TYR A 23 -16.69 -31.70 10.70
N LYS A 24 -17.07 -31.02 9.60
CA LYS A 24 -18.04 -31.56 8.62
C LYS A 24 -17.54 -32.87 7.99
N LEU A 25 -16.26 -32.93 7.63
CA LEU A 25 -15.68 -34.11 7.01
C LEU A 25 -15.69 -35.31 7.97
N SER A 26 -15.32 -35.12 9.24
CA SER A 26 -15.41 -36.20 10.23
C SER A 26 -16.85 -36.63 10.51
N LEU A 27 -17.83 -35.70 10.47
CA LEU A 27 -19.25 -36.09 10.55
C LEU A 27 -19.67 -36.98 9.39
N SER A 28 -19.25 -36.68 8.16
CA SER A 28 -19.53 -37.52 6.99
C SER A 28 -18.91 -38.91 7.14
N THR A 29 -17.66 -39.01 7.61
CA THR A 29 -17.01 -40.31 7.88
C THR A 29 -17.73 -41.09 8.97
N ILE A 30 -18.20 -40.43 10.03
CA ILE A 30 -19.03 -41.07 11.07
C ILE A 30 -20.32 -41.62 10.49
N PHE A 31 -21.00 -40.85 9.64
CA PHE A 31 -22.22 -41.28 8.98
C PHE A 31 -21.99 -42.56 8.16
N GLU A 32 -20.96 -42.58 7.34
CA GLU A 32 -20.57 -43.75 6.53
C GLU A 32 -20.24 -44.96 7.41
N ASN A 33 -19.45 -44.77 8.47
CA ASN A 33 -19.08 -45.85 9.39
C ASN A 33 -20.29 -46.43 10.16
N ILE A 34 -21.28 -45.60 10.49
CA ILE A 34 -22.53 -46.09 11.11
C ILE A 34 -23.31 -46.96 10.12
N GLN A 35 -23.39 -46.54 8.85
CA GLN A 35 -24.06 -47.33 7.81
C GLN A 35 -23.38 -48.68 7.59
N GLU A 36 -22.04 -48.69 7.51
CA GLU A 36 -21.24 -49.92 7.42
C GLU A 36 -21.53 -50.85 8.60
N LEU A 37 -21.51 -50.32 9.83
CA LEU A 37 -21.77 -51.11 11.04
C LEU A 37 -23.19 -51.65 11.10
N CYS A 38 -24.19 -50.85 10.69
CA CYS A 38 -25.58 -51.30 10.59
C CYS A 38 -25.71 -52.46 9.60
N PHE A 39 -25.14 -52.32 8.40
CA PHE A 39 -25.16 -53.36 7.37
C PHE A 39 -24.54 -54.68 7.85
N LEU A 40 -23.42 -54.62 8.57
CA LEU A 40 -22.74 -55.80 9.11
C LEU A 40 -23.52 -56.48 10.25
N CYS A 41 -24.32 -55.71 11.00
CA CYS A 41 -25.13 -56.21 12.11
C CYS A 41 -26.50 -56.77 11.68
N GLU A 42 -27.13 -56.23 10.64
CA GLU A 42 -28.46 -56.67 10.16
C GLU A 42 -28.49 -58.11 9.61
N GLN A 43 -27.33 -58.67 9.26
CA GLN A 43 -27.25 -60.01 8.69
C GLN A 43 -27.35 -61.14 9.75
N ASN A 44 -27.52 -60.81 11.03
CA ASN A 44 -27.83 -61.76 12.10
C ASN A 44 -29.33 -61.62 12.45
N GLN A 45 -30.15 -62.62 12.15
CA GLN A 45 -31.63 -62.57 12.22
C GLN A 45 -32.25 -62.21 13.59
N ASP A 46 -31.45 -62.11 14.66
CA ASP A 46 -31.90 -61.73 16.00
C ASP A 46 -31.82 -60.21 16.28
N SER A 47 -31.38 -59.39 15.31
CA SER A 47 -31.01 -57.97 15.52
C SER A 47 -32.15 -56.94 15.38
N GLN A 48 -33.41 -57.29 15.67
CA GLN A 48 -34.45 -56.27 15.92
C GLN A 48 -34.31 -55.61 17.31
N THR A 49 -33.08 -55.51 17.80
CA THR A 49 -32.75 -55.05 19.14
C THR A 49 -32.65 -53.52 19.16
N TYR A 50 -33.03 -52.96 20.31
CA TYR A 50 -32.87 -51.56 20.71
C TYR A 50 -31.56 -50.89 20.22
N ASP A 51 -30.49 -51.67 20.09
CA ASP A 51 -29.15 -51.26 19.66
C ASP A 51 -29.07 -50.80 18.19
N MET A 52 -29.76 -51.45 17.25
CA MET A 52 -29.79 -50.97 15.84
C MET A 52 -30.56 -49.67 15.71
N LYS A 53 -31.63 -49.52 16.51
CA LYS A 53 -32.42 -48.29 16.58
C LYS A 53 -31.60 -47.12 17.13
N LEU A 54 -30.70 -47.38 18.08
CA LEU A 54 -29.74 -46.40 18.60
C LEU A 54 -28.81 -45.88 17.48
N LEU A 55 -28.23 -46.78 16.68
CA LEU A 55 -27.34 -46.43 15.56
C LEU A 55 -28.09 -45.63 14.48
N TYR A 56 -29.29 -46.06 14.09
CA TYR A 56 -30.11 -45.36 13.11
C TYR A 56 -30.55 -43.97 13.56
N ASN A 57 -30.99 -43.81 14.81
CA ASN A 57 -31.39 -42.50 15.32
C ASN A 57 -30.20 -41.54 15.34
N PHE A 58 -29.02 -42.03 15.70
CA PHE A 58 -27.81 -41.22 15.70
C PHE A 58 -27.35 -40.87 14.28
N SER A 59 -27.46 -41.77 13.31
CA SER A 59 -27.12 -41.45 11.90
C SER A 59 -28.03 -40.36 11.32
N ILE A 60 -29.32 -40.36 11.68
CA ILE A 60 -30.26 -39.28 11.34
C ILE A 60 -29.82 -37.95 11.95
N GLU A 61 -29.35 -37.95 13.20
CA GLU A 61 -28.85 -36.75 13.88
C GLU A 61 -27.56 -36.22 13.23
N VAL A 62 -26.65 -37.12 12.84
CA VAL A 62 -25.43 -36.79 12.09
C VAL A 62 -25.78 -36.16 10.74
N ASP A 63 -26.65 -36.78 9.94
CA ASP A 63 -27.11 -36.26 8.65
C ASP A 63 -27.81 -34.90 8.79
N SER A 64 -28.69 -34.76 9.78
CA SER A 64 -29.34 -33.48 10.11
C SER A 64 -28.33 -32.39 10.44
N THR A 65 -27.26 -32.74 11.18
CA THR A 65 -26.18 -31.81 11.54
C THR A 65 -25.36 -31.42 10.31
N ILE A 66 -24.99 -32.38 9.45
CA ILE A 66 -24.31 -32.11 8.17
C ILE A 66 -25.16 -31.14 7.33
N LYS A 67 -26.45 -31.41 7.15
CA LYS A 67 -27.36 -30.54 6.41
C LYS A 67 -27.41 -29.12 6.99
N LYS A 68 -27.55 -28.98 8.31
CA LYS A 68 -27.54 -27.68 9.00
C LYS A 68 -26.23 -26.93 8.86
N LEU A 69 -25.11 -27.63 8.70
CA LEU A 69 -23.80 -27.02 8.48
C LEU A 69 -23.56 -26.66 7.01
N CYS A 70 -24.30 -27.26 6.08
CA CYS A 70 -24.16 -27.03 4.64
C CYS A 70 -25.12 -25.96 4.07
N THR A 71 -26.14 -25.51 4.81
CA THR A 71 -27.10 -24.53 4.29
C THR A 71 -26.47 -23.15 4.04
N ASN A 72 -26.84 -22.49 2.93
CA ASN A 72 -26.27 -21.20 2.53
C ASN A 72 -26.48 -20.07 3.56
N GLU A 73 -27.54 -20.14 4.36
CA GLU A 73 -27.80 -19.20 5.47
C GLU A 73 -26.87 -19.40 6.68
N THR A 74 -26.36 -20.61 6.91
CA THR A 74 -25.39 -20.87 7.99
C THR A 74 -23.95 -20.66 7.55
N ASN A 75 -23.63 -20.84 6.26
CA ASN A 75 -22.30 -20.55 5.71
C ASN A 75 -21.87 -19.09 5.85
N THR A 76 -22.82 -18.15 6.00
CA THR A 76 -22.53 -16.72 6.21
C THR A 76 -22.39 -16.32 7.68
N LYS A 77 -22.75 -17.18 8.65
CA LYS A 77 -22.67 -16.89 10.09
C LYS A 77 -22.00 -18.02 10.86
N ILE A 78 -20.67 -17.92 11.03
CA ILE A 78 -19.84 -18.86 11.78
C ILE A 78 -20.39 -19.14 13.19
N SER A 79 -20.96 -18.12 13.86
CA SER A 79 -21.59 -18.29 15.18
C SER A 79 -22.75 -19.30 15.20
N GLN A 80 -23.59 -19.33 14.15
CA GLN A 80 -24.68 -20.28 14.06
C GLN A 80 -24.17 -21.71 13.78
N GLN A 81 -23.09 -21.84 12.99
CA GLN A 81 -22.42 -23.13 12.77
C GLN A 81 -21.84 -23.67 14.08
N ARG A 82 -21.20 -22.83 14.90
CA ARG A 82 -20.69 -23.23 16.22
C ARG A 82 -21.79 -23.69 17.16
N LYS A 83 -22.92 -22.99 17.20
CA LYS A 83 -24.09 -23.39 18.00
C LYS A 83 -24.61 -24.77 17.58
N ASN A 84 -24.70 -25.02 16.26
CA ASN A 84 -25.10 -26.33 15.75
C ASN A 84 -24.10 -27.44 16.16
N ILE A 85 -22.80 -27.17 16.08
CA ILE A 85 -21.74 -28.09 16.51
C ILE A 85 -21.80 -28.35 18.03
N SER A 86 -21.99 -27.30 18.84
CA SER A 86 -22.11 -27.40 20.30
C SER A 86 -23.31 -28.26 20.72
N ASN A 87 -24.48 -28.00 20.12
CA ASN A 87 -25.69 -28.79 20.34
C ASN A 87 -25.48 -30.26 19.99
N PHE A 88 -24.91 -30.54 18.82
CA PHE A 88 -24.60 -31.91 18.42
C PHE A 88 -23.61 -32.58 19.37
N ASN A 89 -22.58 -31.87 19.86
CA ASN A 89 -21.60 -32.44 20.79
C ASN A 89 -22.23 -32.85 22.13
N ASN A 90 -23.29 -32.18 22.59
CA ASN A 90 -24.02 -32.61 23.77
C ASN A 90 -24.74 -33.94 23.53
N SER A 91 -25.37 -34.12 22.37
CA SER A 91 -25.94 -35.39 21.96
C SER A 91 -24.88 -36.47 21.76
N LEU A 92 -23.76 -36.15 21.11
CA LEU A 92 -22.62 -37.04 20.88
C LEU A 92 -22.09 -37.60 22.19
N LYS A 93 -21.90 -36.78 23.23
CA LYS A 93 -21.45 -37.25 24.55
C LYS A 93 -22.40 -38.28 25.16
N THR A 94 -23.71 -38.09 24.97
CA THR A 94 -24.73 -39.04 25.43
C THR A 94 -24.69 -40.31 24.60
N PHE A 95 -24.58 -40.18 23.28
CA PHE A 95 -24.46 -41.30 22.37
C PHE A 95 -23.21 -42.15 22.66
N ILE A 96 -22.04 -41.55 22.85
CA ILE A 96 -20.78 -42.26 23.15
C ILE A 96 -20.93 -43.17 24.38
N LYS A 97 -21.63 -42.70 25.43
CA LYS A 97 -21.90 -43.53 26.62
C LYS A 97 -22.74 -44.76 26.29
N ASN A 98 -23.80 -44.59 25.50
CA ASN A 98 -24.66 -45.70 25.08
C ASN A 98 -23.94 -46.62 24.08
N PHE A 99 -23.15 -46.05 23.18
CA PHE A 99 -22.34 -46.75 22.19
C PHE A 99 -21.25 -47.58 22.85
N HIS A 100 -20.68 -47.14 23.98
CA HIS A 100 -19.74 -47.96 24.75
C HIS A 100 -20.39 -49.26 25.22
N VAL A 101 -21.61 -49.20 25.77
CA VAL A 101 -22.36 -50.41 26.18
C VAL A 101 -22.66 -51.33 25.00
N PHE A 102 -23.06 -50.75 23.86
CA PHE A 102 -23.29 -51.52 22.64
C PHE A 102 -22.00 -52.18 22.12
N THR A 103 -20.89 -51.45 22.08
CA THR A 103 -19.62 -51.95 21.56
C THR A 103 -19.03 -53.04 22.42
N GLU A 104 -19.11 -52.96 23.75
CA GLU A 104 -18.70 -54.06 24.64
C GLU A 104 -19.46 -55.35 24.33
N LYS A 105 -20.78 -55.28 24.13
CA LYS A 105 -21.58 -56.45 23.70
C LYS A 105 -21.20 -56.95 22.31
N LEU A 106 -21.00 -56.01 21.36
CA LEU A 106 -20.58 -56.36 20.00
C LEU A 106 -19.23 -57.06 20.02
N PHE A 107 -18.26 -56.56 20.78
CA PHE A 107 -16.94 -57.16 20.88
C PHE A 107 -16.96 -58.49 21.60
N GLU A 108 -17.80 -58.65 22.62
CA GLU A 108 -18.03 -59.97 23.22
C GLU A 108 -18.58 -60.97 22.19
N ASN A 109 -19.56 -60.58 21.39
CA ASN A 109 -20.11 -61.42 20.33
C ASN A 109 -19.06 -61.73 19.26
N VAL A 110 -18.29 -60.73 18.82
CA VAL A 110 -17.21 -60.91 17.85
C VAL A 110 -16.13 -61.84 18.40
N ARG A 111 -15.75 -61.72 19.69
CA ARG A 111 -14.80 -62.65 20.35
C ARG A 111 -15.35 -64.08 20.38
N ASN A 112 -16.61 -64.26 20.73
CA ASN A 112 -17.23 -65.58 20.81
C ASN A 112 -17.39 -66.21 19.41
N GLU A 113 -17.81 -65.42 18.41
CA GLU A 113 -17.88 -65.84 17.01
C GLU A 113 -16.48 -66.21 16.49
N LEU A 114 -15.48 -65.37 16.75
CA LEU A 114 -14.09 -65.59 16.34
C LEU A 114 -13.49 -66.84 17.01
N LYS A 115 -13.69 -67.01 18.32
CA LYS A 115 -13.24 -68.20 19.06
C LYS A 115 -13.88 -69.47 18.53
N SER A 116 -15.19 -69.44 18.24
CA SER A 116 -15.89 -70.58 17.64
C SER A 116 -15.31 -70.96 16.27
N ILE A 117 -14.96 -69.95 15.45
CA ILE A 117 -14.32 -70.16 14.14
C ILE A 117 -12.91 -70.74 14.29
N LEU A 118 -12.12 -70.23 15.24
CA LEU A 118 -10.74 -70.65 15.50
C LEU A 118 -10.63 -72.03 16.16
N ASP A 119 -11.46 -72.32 17.16
CA ASP A 119 -11.53 -73.61 17.85
C ASP A 119 -12.14 -74.72 16.96
N GLY A 120 -12.72 -74.34 15.82
CA GLY A 120 -13.36 -75.24 14.86
C GLY A 120 -12.49 -75.55 13.63
N PRO A 121 -12.94 -75.28 12.39
CA PRO A 121 -12.24 -75.64 11.15
C PRO A 121 -10.82 -75.07 10.99
N LEU A 122 -10.44 -74.11 11.83
CA LEU A 122 -9.16 -73.40 11.79
C LEU A 122 -8.18 -73.77 12.91
N ALA A 123 -8.50 -74.75 13.77
CA ALA A 123 -7.73 -75.04 14.99
C ALA A 123 -6.24 -75.37 14.76
N ASN A 124 -5.84 -75.77 13.55
CA ASN A 124 -4.45 -76.06 13.18
C ASN A 124 -3.70 -74.89 12.53
N THR A 125 -4.39 -73.79 12.21
CA THR A 125 -3.72 -72.56 11.78
C THR A 125 -3.20 -71.86 13.03
N GLN A 126 -1.88 -71.69 13.15
CA GLN A 126 -1.21 -70.93 14.23
C GLN A 126 -1.55 -69.43 14.15
N ILE A 127 -2.83 -69.09 14.18
CA ILE A 127 -3.31 -67.75 14.46
C ILE A 127 -3.08 -67.59 15.96
N THR A 128 -2.20 -66.65 16.32
CA THR A 128 -1.80 -66.33 17.70
C THR A 128 -3.02 -66.24 18.61
N ASP A 129 -2.88 -66.54 19.90
CA ASP A 129 -3.97 -66.60 20.88
C ASP A 129 -4.75 -65.27 20.98
N LEU A 130 -5.70 -65.06 20.06
CA LEU A 130 -6.50 -63.83 19.85
C LEU A 130 -7.47 -63.59 21.02
N THR A 131 -7.50 -64.51 22.00
CA THR A 131 -8.34 -64.46 23.19
C THR A 131 -7.89 -63.41 24.21
N ASN A 132 -6.65 -62.89 24.10
CA ASN A 132 -6.08 -61.93 25.05
C ASN A 132 -6.37 -60.45 24.73
N PHE A 133 -7.03 -60.12 23.62
CA PHE A 133 -7.29 -58.73 23.23
C PHE A 133 -8.62 -58.25 23.82
N THR A 134 -8.55 -57.27 24.71
CA THR A 134 -9.64 -56.92 25.63
C THR A 134 -10.30 -55.58 25.36
N THR A 135 -9.77 -54.74 24.46
CA THR A 135 -10.28 -53.36 24.29
C THR A 135 -10.63 -52.98 22.86
N VAL A 136 -11.61 -52.07 22.72
CA VAL A 136 -12.08 -51.46 21.45
C VAL A 136 -10.94 -50.91 20.57
N GLU A 137 -9.86 -50.47 21.20
CA GLU A 137 -8.71 -49.83 20.57
C GLU A 137 -7.75 -50.83 19.92
N GLN A 138 -7.74 -52.09 20.40
CA GLN A 138 -6.85 -53.15 19.92
C GLN A 138 -7.35 -53.84 18.64
N TRP A 139 -8.62 -53.65 18.27
CA TRP A 139 -9.25 -54.33 17.12
C TRP A 139 -8.66 -53.98 15.75
N THR A 140 -8.04 -52.81 15.60
CA THR A 140 -7.33 -52.49 14.35
C THR A 140 -6.14 -53.43 14.13
N ASN A 141 -5.42 -53.77 15.20
CA ASN A 141 -4.28 -54.68 15.14
C ASN A 141 -4.75 -56.12 14.85
N ILE A 142 -5.90 -56.53 15.40
CA ILE A 142 -6.52 -57.84 15.11
C ILE A 142 -6.89 -57.93 13.64
N TYR A 143 -7.49 -56.88 13.06
CA TYR A 143 -7.80 -56.86 11.64
C TYR A 143 -6.54 -57.03 10.78
N GLU A 144 -5.48 -56.29 11.09
CA GLU A 144 -4.20 -56.39 10.38
C GLU A 144 -3.56 -57.77 10.54
N GLU A 145 -3.57 -58.36 11.74
CA GLU A 145 -3.03 -59.70 11.96
C GLU A 145 -3.81 -60.78 11.20
N VAL A 146 -5.15 -60.71 11.19
CA VAL A 146 -6.01 -61.68 10.49
C VAL A 146 -5.92 -61.51 8.97
N THR A 147 -5.89 -60.28 8.46
CA THR A 147 -5.80 -60.02 7.01
C THR A 147 -4.38 -60.23 6.46
N ASN A 148 -3.34 -60.10 7.28
CA ASN A 148 -1.96 -60.41 6.89
C ASN A 148 -1.59 -61.89 7.07
N VAL A 149 -2.53 -62.75 7.48
CA VAL A 149 -2.32 -64.20 7.38
C VAL A 149 -2.13 -64.53 5.90
N SER A 150 -0.88 -64.77 5.51
CA SER A 150 -0.53 -65.05 4.11
C SER A 150 -1.42 -66.15 3.53
N ASN A 151 -1.84 -66.02 2.27
CA ASN A 151 -2.65 -67.03 1.54
C ASN A 151 -2.13 -68.47 1.67
N SER A 152 -0.82 -68.65 1.92
CA SER A 152 -0.20 -69.95 2.16
C SER A 152 -0.66 -70.65 3.45
N LYS A 153 -1.04 -69.90 4.50
CA LYS A 153 -1.56 -70.43 5.77
C LYS A 153 -3.06 -70.70 5.73
N LEU A 154 -3.76 -70.14 4.74
CA LEU A 154 -5.20 -70.34 4.51
C LEU A 154 -5.51 -71.47 3.50
N GLN A 155 -4.48 -72.12 2.94
CA GLN A 155 -4.64 -73.24 2.02
C GLN A 155 -5.31 -74.43 2.72
N GLY A 156 -6.45 -74.89 2.19
CA GLY A 156 -7.22 -76.02 2.72
C GLY A 156 -8.46 -75.64 3.53
N ILE A 157 -8.72 -74.34 3.73
CA ILE A 157 -9.91 -73.84 4.42
C ILE A 157 -10.99 -73.51 3.38
N SER A 158 -12.24 -73.84 3.67
CA SER A 158 -13.34 -73.54 2.76
C SER A 158 -13.52 -72.02 2.61
N PRO A 159 -13.83 -71.52 1.40
CA PRO A 159 -14.11 -70.11 1.17
C PRO A 159 -15.19 -69.54 2.11
N GLU A 160 -16.19 -70.34 2.46
CA GLU A 160 -17.26 -69.97 3.38
C GLU A 160 -16.76 -69.66 4.81
N ASN A 161 -15.72 -70.35 5.29
CA ASN A 161 -15.16 -70.10 6.62
C ASN A 161 -14.25 -68.87 6.62
N ILE A 162 -13.57 -68.58 5.51
CA ILE A 162 -12.80 -67.34 5.33
C ILE A 162 -13.75 -66.15 5.29
N GLU A 163 -14.85 -66.24 4.54
CA GLU A 163 -15.87 -65.19 4.48
C GLU A 163 -16.51 -64.92 5.86
N LYS A 164 -16.79 -65.97 6.64
CA LYS A 164 -17.26 -65.82 8.03
C LYS A 164 -16.23 -65.11 8.91
N LEU A 165 -14.95 -65.48 8.81
CA LEU A 165 -13.86 -64.84 9.56
C LEU A 165 -13.72 -63.36 9.20
N GLU A 166 -13.68 -63.03 7.90
CA GLU A 166 -13.60 -61.67 7.40
C GLU A 166 -14.77 -60.82 7.89
N LYS A 167 -15.99 -61.37 7.86
CA LYS A 167 -17.20 -60.68 8.32
C LYS A 167 -17.17 -60.37 9.81
N VAL A 168 -16.78 -61.34 10.65
CA VAL A 168 -16.66 -61.19 12.11
C VAL A 168 -15.66 -60.09 12.45
N VAL A 169 -14.48 -60.14 11.82
CA VAL A 169 -13.40 -59.17 12.04
C VAL A 169 -13.77 -57.78 11.50
N SER A 170 -14.52 -57.71 10.40
CA SER A 170 -15.03 -56.43 9.85
C SER A 170 -16.01 -55.73 10.78
N LYS A 171 -16.87 -56.46 11.50
CA LYS A 171 -17.77 -55.88 12.54
C LYS A 171 -16.96 -55.14 13.62
N GLY A 172 -15.92 -55.81 14.14
CA GLY A 172 -15.04 -55.23 15.15
C GLY A 172 -14.27 -54.01 14.65
N LEU A 173 -13.77 -54.08 13.40
CA LEU A 173 -13.08 -52.95 12.76
C LEU A 173 -14.00 -51.74 12.59
N ALA A 174 -15.22 -51.93 12.09
CA ALA A 174 -16.18 -50.86 11.85
C ALA A 174 -16.50 -50.10 13.16
N ALA A 175 -16.75 -50.83 14.25
CA ALA A 175 -16.97 -50.24 15.57
C ALA A 175 -15.72 -49.48 16.09
N SER A 176 -14.52 -50.02 15.87
CA SER A 176 -13.26 -49.37 16.26
C SER A 176 -13.00 -48.08 15.48
N LYS A 177 -13.23 -48.07 14.15
CA LYS A 177 -13.14 -46.88 13.30
C LYS A 177 -14.09 -45.78 13.78
N LEU A 178 -15.33 -46.15 14.10
CA LEU A 178 -16.33 -45.21 14.59
C LEU A 178 -15.90 -44.58 15.92
N ASN A 179 -15.36 -45.37 16.86
CA ASN A 179 -14.83 -44.84 18.12
C ASN A 179 -13.64 -43.88 17.92
N LYS A 180 -12.73 -44.19 16.98
CA LYS A 180 -11.61 -43.30 16.62
C LYS A 180 -12.11 -41.96 16.08
N GLU A 181 -13.10 -41.96 15.20
CA GLU A 181 -13.68 -40.72 14.66
C GLU A 181 -14.39 -39.87 15.73
N PHE A 182 -14.99 -40.49 16.75
CA PHE A 182 -15.52 -39.73 17.89
C PHE A 182 -14.44 -38.95 18.63
N GLN A 183 -13.26 -39.53 18.81
CA GLN A 183 -12.12 -38.83 19.42
C GLN A 183 -11.64 -37.68 18.52
N VAL A 184 -11.65 -37.86 17.20
CA VAL A 184 -11.33 -36.80 16.24
C VAL A 184 -12.34 -35.65 16.36
N LEU A 185 -13.64 -35.92 16.35
CA LEU A 185 -14.67 -34.88 16.52
C LEU A 185 -14.53 -34.12 17.84
N ILE A 186 -14.26 -34.81 18.95
CA ILE A 186 -14.07 -34.15 20.26
C ILE A 186 -12.87 -33.20 20.21
N LYS A 187 -11.75 -33.64 19.61
CA LYS A 187 -10.56 -32.78 19.45
C LYS A 187 -10.85 -31.57 18.55
N LEU A 188 -11.52 -31.79 17.43
CA LEU A 188 -11.93 -30.70 16.53
C LEU A 188 -12.86 -29.71 17.24
N TYR A 189 -13.77 -30.20 18.09
CA TYR A 189 -14.64 -29.35 18.90
C TYR A 189 -13.86 -28.52 19.92
N GLN A 190 -12.88 -29.11 20.62
CA GLN A 190 -12.02 -28.39 21.57
C GLN A 190 -11.16 -27.30 20.91
N ASN A 191 -10.79 -27.51 19.64
CA ASN A 191 -10.00 -26.55 18.86
C ASN A 191 -10.85 -25.43 18.25
N LEU A 192 -12.19 -25.48 18.37
CA LEU A 192 -13.02 -24.35 17.98
C LEU A 192 -12.85 -23.22 18.99
N PRO A 193 -12.73 -21.96 18.55
CA PRO A 193 -12.65 -20.85 19.49
C PRO A 193 -13.93 -20.83 20.34
N PRO A 194 -13.82 -20.58 21.66
CA PRO A 194 -14.97 -20.57 22.56
C PRO A 194 -16.03 -19.59 22.03
N GLU A 195 -17.31 -19.92 22.23
CA GLU A 195 -18.39 -18.96 21.95
C GLU A 195 -18.13 -17.70 22.79
N PRO A 196 -17.93 -16.52 22.18
CA PRO A 196 -17.95 -15.29 22.94
C PRO A 196 -19.33 -15.14 23.57
N SER A 197 -19.38 -14.92 24.89
CA SER A 197 -20.65 -14.66 25.54
C SER A 197 -21.27 -13.38 24.97
N LYS A 198 -22.60 -13.36 24.79
CA LYS A 198 -23.34 -12.20 24.22
C LYS A 198 -23.03 -10.86 24.93
N ASN A 199 -22.59 -10.89 26.19
CA ASN A 199 -22.24 -9.71 26.98
C ASN A 199 -20.76 -9.30 26.84
N GLU A 200 -19.84 -10.24 26.63
CA GLU A 200 -18.43 -9.90 26.44
C GLU A 200 -18.17 -9.39 25.03
N GLN A 201 -18.92 -9.87 24.02
CA GLN A 201 -18.75 -9.41 22.65
C GLN A 201 -19.19 -7.93 22.49
N SER A 202 -20.33 -7.55 23.06
CA SER A 202 -20.78 -6.16 23.05
C SER A 202 -19.92 -5.26 23.95
N SER A 203 -19.43 -5.76 25.08
CA SER A 203 -18.55 -5.00 25.98
C SER A 203 -17.16 -4.75 25.36
N ILE A 204 -16.55 -5.78 24.76
CA ILE A 204 -15.24 -5.69 24.11
C ILE A 204 -15.34 -4.88 22.81
N GLU A 205 -16.39 -5.08 22.00
CA GLU A 205 -16.63 -4.24 20.82
C GLU A 205 -16.93 -2.80 21.23
N ASN A 206 -17.76 -2.54 22.24
CA ASN A 206 -18.02 -1.17 22.71
C ASN A 206 -16.77 -0.51 23.30
N GLN A 207 -15.92 -1.23 24.04
CA GLN A 207 -14.66 -0.68 24.55
C GLN A 207 -13.68 -0.37 23.42
N LYS A 208 -13.57 -1.25 22.40
CA LYS A 208 -12.77 -0.97 21.20
C LYS A 208 -13.33 0.19 20.39
N LEU A 209 -14.65 0.27 20.23
CA LEU A 209 -15.32 1.37 19.54
C LEU A 209 -15.12 2.69 20.30
N LEU A 210 -15.25 2.68 21.63
CA LEU A 210 -14.99 3.84 22.49
C LEU A 210 -13.54 4.31 22.37
N HIS A 211 -12.58 3.38 22.36
CA HIS A 211 -11.17 3.71 22.16
C HIS A 211 -10.93 4.30 20.76
N GLN A 212 -11.49 3.70 19.71
CA GLN A 212 -11.40 4.23 18.34
C GLN A 212 -12.06 5.61 18.22
N ILE A 213 -13.21 5.83 18.86
CA ILE A 213 -13.88 7.13 18.89
C ILE A 213 -13.00 8.16 19.63
N GLN A 214 -12.35 7.79 20.73
CA GLN A 214 -11.44 8.67 21.45
C GLN A 214 -10.20 9.04 20.62
N GLU A 215 -9.61 8.08 19.91
CA GLU A 215 -8.49 8.34 19.00
C GLU A 215 -8.90 9.22 17.83
N MET A 216 -10.04 8.94 17.19
CA MET A 216 -10.57 9.79 16.12
C MET A 216 -10.89 11.21 16.61
N GLN A 217 -11.44 11.36 17.82
CA GLN A 217 -11.70 12.67 18.42
C GLN A 217 -10.40 13.44 18.72
N LYS A 218 -9.34 12.74 19.16
CA LYS A 218 -8.03 13.34 19.37
C LYS A 218 -7.42 13.80 18.04
N GLU A 219 -7.45 12.94 17.02
CA GLU A 219 -6.94 13.27 15.69
C GLU A 219 -7.71 14.44 15.06
N MET A 220 -9.05 14.48 15.24
CA MET A 220 -9.86 15.62 14.81
C MET A 220 -9.43 16.93 15.47
N LYS A 221 -9.22 16.93 16.80
CA LYS A 221 -8.77 18.14 17.52
C LYS A 221 -7.40 18.61 17.03
N GLU A 222 -6.49 17.69 16.74
CA GLU A 222 -5.17 18.02 16.18
C GLU A 222 -5.29 18.60 14.76
N LYS A 223 -6.16 18.04 13.91
CA LYS A 223 -6.45 18.57 12.57
C LYS A 223 -7.10 19.95 12.64
N ASP A 224 -8.07 20.17 13.52
CA ASP A 224 -8.73 21.46 13.71
C ASP A 224 -7.74 22.54 14.18
N PHE A 225 -6.82 22.19 15.09
CA PHE A 225 -5.77 23.10 15.52
C PHE A 225 -4.83 23.46 14.36
N ARG A 226 -4.44 22.47 13.55
CA ARG A 226 -3.60 22.70 12.37
C ARG A 226 -4.30 23.58 11.32
N ILE A 227 -5.60 23.38 11.09
CA ILE A 227 -6.40 24.22 10.19
C ILE A 227 -6.40 25.66 10.68
N ARG A 228 -6.64 25.91 11.97
CA ARG A 228 -6.61 27.27 12.53
C ARG A 228 -5.26 27.95 12.36
N ASN A 229 -4.16 27.21 12.55
CA ASN A 229 -2.82 27.77 12.33
C ASN A 229 -2.60 28.13 10.86
N LEU A 230 -3.00 27.25 9.93
CA LEU A 230 -2.92 27.53 8.49
C LEU A 230 -3.79 28.72 8.09
N GLU A 231 -4.96 28.91 8.70
CA GLU A 231 -5.81 30.08 8.47
C GLU A 231 -5.17 31.38 8.97
N ILE A 232 -4.43 31.33 10.07
CA ILE A 232 -3.66 32.48 10.60
C ILE A 232 -2.49 32.78 9.66
N GLU A 233 -1.69 31.78 9.28
CA GLU A 233 -0.58 31.94 8.34
C GLU A 233 -1.06 32.51 7.00
N ASN A 234 -2.17 32.01 6.46
CA ASN A 234 -2.73 32.49 5.20
C ASN A 234 -3.24 33.94 5.32
N ARG A 235 -3.81 34.33 6.47
CA ARG A 235 -4.14 35.74 6.74
C ARG A 235 -2.89 36.62 6.78
N ASN A 236 -1.83 36.17 7.43
CA ASN A 236 -0.57 36.93 7.50
C ASN A 236 0.05 37.09 6.10
N MET A 237 0.10 36.02 5.30
CA MET A 237 0.60 36.10 3.93
C MET A 237 -0.23 37.04 3.05
N LYS A 238 -1.56 37.06 3.20
CA LYS A 238 -2.42 38.01 2.48
C LYS A 238 -2.11 39.46 2.86
N ASN A 239 -1.84 39.73 4.13
CA ASN A 239 -1.44 41.07 4.57
C ASN A 239 -0.08 41.47 3.99
N GLU A 240 0.92 40.57 4.03
CA GLU A 240 2.24 40.80 3.43
C GLU A 240 2.15 41.08 1.92
N ILE A 241 1.33 40.31 1.19
CA ILE A 241 1.08 40.55 -0.24
C ILE A 241 0.46 41.93 -0.46
N SER A 242 -0.48 42.35 0.39
CA SER A 242 -1.09 43.67 0.31
C SER A 242 -0.08 44.79 0.52
N GLU A 243 0.80 44.66 1.53
CA GLU A 243 1.86 45.65 1.80
C GLU A 243 2.88 45.74 0.64
N ILE A 244 3.25 44.60 0.06
CA ILE A 244 4.14 44.55 -1.11
C ILE A 244 3.47 45.23 -2.31
N HIS A 245 2.18 44.96 -2.53
CA HIS A 245 1.43 45.57 -3.62
C HIS A 245 1.34 47.09 -3.50
N GLU A 246 1.13 47.60 -2.28
CA GLU A 246 1.14 49.04 -2.00
C GLU A 246 2.51 49.66 -2.27
N LYS A 247 3.61 49.03 -1.78
CA LYS A 247 4.98 49.49 -2.05
C LYS A 247 5.29 49.51 -3.54
N PHE A 248 4.86 48.50 -4.28
CA PHE A 248 5.05 48.42 -5.72
C PHE A 248 4.30 49.53 -6.46
N THR A 249 3.04 49.76 -6.09
CA THR A 249 2.20 50.82 -6.68
C THR A 249 2.78 52.21 -6.43
N ASN A 250 3.28 52.46 -5.21
CA ASN A 250 3.95 53.71 -4.86
C ASN A 250 5.26 53.89 -5.65
N ALA A 251 6.05 52.82 -5.80
CA ALA A 251 7.28 52.87 -6.60
C ALA A 251 6.97 53.16 -8.08
N GLU A 252 5.97 52.51 -8.67
CA GLU A 252 5.54 52.76 -10.06
C GLU A 252 5.11 54.22 -10.26
N THR A 253 4.37 54.77 -9.30
CA THR A 253 3.93 56.17 -9.34
C THR A 253 5.11 57.13 -9.27
N ASN A 254 6.06 56.89 -8.37
CA ASN A 254 7.28 57.70 -8.27
C ASN A 254 8.12 57.65 -9.55
N TYR A 255 8.30 56.46 -10.14
CA TYR A 255 9.01 56.33 -11.42
C TYR A 255 8.33 57.10 -12.55
N LYS A 256 6.99 57.13 -12.60
CA LYS A 256 6.26 57.95 -13.59
C LYS A 256 6.55 59.44 -13.40
N ILE A 257 6.52 59.92 -12.16
CA ILE A 257 6.84 61.32 -11.82
C ILE A 257 8.28 61.67 -12.23
N ASP A 258 9.24 60.79 -11.92
CA ASP A 258 10.65 61.01 -12.27
C ASP A 258 10.85 61.07 -13.79
N ILE A 259 10.20 60.19 -14.56
CA ILE A 259 10.25 60.20 -16.02
C ILE A 259 9.67 61.51 -16.58
N GLU A 260 8.52 61.97 -16.08
CA GLU A 260 7.92 63.24 -16.49
C GLU A 260 8.86 64.43 -16.19
N GLN A 261 9.48 64.44 -15.00
CA GLN A 261 10.42 65.49 -14.60
C GLN A 261 11.69 65.49 -15.45
N ILE A 262 12.22 64.31 -15.79
CA ILE A 262 13.37 64.15 -16.71
C ILE A 262 13.02 64.68 -18.10
N ASN A 263 11.86 64.34 -18.64
CA ASN A 263 11.41 64.82 -19.95
C ASN A 263 11.26 66.34 -19.97
N LEU A 264 10.68 66.93 -18.93
CA LEU A 264 10.57 68.39 -18.80
C LEU A 264 11.95 69.07 -18.75
N ASN A 265 12.88 68.50 -18.00
CA ASN A 265 14.25 69.02 -17.90
C ASN A 265 15.01 68.88 -19.22
N TYR A 266 14.81 67.78 -19.94
CA TYR A 266 15.37 67.56 -21.26
C TYR A 266 14.87 68.62 -22.26
N ASP A 267 13.58 68.93 -22.27
CA ASP A 267 13.01 69.96 -23.14
C ASP A 267 13.55 71.36 -22.83
N LYS A 268 13.72 71.69 -21.55
CA LYS A 268 14.37 72.95 -21.12
C LYS A 268 15.82 73.01 -21.58
N LEU A 269 16.58 71.91 -21.42
CA LEU A 269 17.98 71.84 -21.84
C LEU A 269 18.10 71.97 -23.36
N LYS A 270 17.25 71.28 -24.12
CA LYS A 270 17.17 71.36 -25.58
C LYS A 270 16.91 72.79 -26.04
N THR A 271 15.99 73.49 -25.39
CA THR A 271 15.70 74.90 -25.67
C THR A 271 16.92 75.80 -25.42
N ARG A 272 17.58 75.64 -24.27
CA ARG A 272 18.80 76.39 -23.92
C ARG A 272 19.95 76.12 -24.89
N TYR A 273 20.15 74.85 -25.26
CA TYR A 273 21.18 74.45 -26.23
C TYR A 273 20.94 75.12 -27.58
N ASN A 274 19.70 75.10 -28.09
CA ASN A 274 19.36 75.76 -29.35
C ASN A 274 19.59 77.27 -29.30
N ALA A 275 19.21 77.93 -28.19
CA ALA A 275 19.46 79.36 -28.01
C ALA A 275 20.96 79.70 -27.99
N LEU A 276 21.75 78.89 -27.28
CA LEU A 276 23.21 79.04 -27.23
C LEU A 276 23.84 78.82 -28.61
N LYS A 277 23.37 77.82 -29.36
CA LYS A 277 23.82 77.56 -30.72
C LYS A 277 23.57 78.76 -31.64
N VAL A 278 22.37 79.33 -31.63
CA VAL A 278 22.03 80.55 -32.39
C VAL A 278 22.96 81.70 -32.00
N THR A 279 23.15 81.91 -30.68
CA THR A 279 24.02 82.98 -30.17
C THR A 279 25.48 82.78 -30.60
N SER A 280 25.98 81.54 -30.55
CA SER A 280 27.34 81.18 -30.99
C SER A 280 27.52 81.40 -32.50
N ASP A 281 26.52 81.05 -33.30
CA ASP A 281 26.53 81.28 -34.74
C ASP A 281 26.54 82.78 -35.06
N GLU A 282 25.81 83.61 -34.29
CA GLU A 282 25.84 85.07 -34.41
C GLU A 282 27.20 85.67 -34.04
N TYR A 283 27.81 85.25 -32.92
CA TYR A 283 29.16 85.68 -32.55
C TYR A 283 30.18 85.33 -33.63
N SER A 284 30.09 84.13 -34.20
CA SER A 284 30.98 83.69 -35.28
C SER A 284 30.86 84.59 -36.51
N ARG A 285 29.64 84.89 -36.96
CA ARG A 285 29.40 85.83 -38.08
C ARG A 285 29.89 87.24 -37.79
N ASN A 286 29.70 87.74 -36.58
CA ASN A 286 30.16 89.07 -36.19
C ASN A 286 31.69 89.14 -36.16
N PHE A 287 32.35 88.09 -35.64
CA PHE A 287 33.80 87.99 -35.66
C PHE A 287 34.36 87.96 -37.09
N GLU A 288 33.74 87.20 -37.99
CA GLU A 288 34.09 87.19 -39.42
C GLU A 288 33.97 88.57 -40.07
N LYS A 289 32.89 89.31 -39.78
CA LYS A 289 32.71 90.70 -40.25
C LYS A 289 33.83 91.62 -39.75
N VAL A 290 34.14 91.59 -38.46
CA VAL A 290 35.23 92.40 -37.88
C VAL A 290 36.57 92.07 -38.53
N ASN A 291 36.83 90.79 -38.77
CA ASN A 291 38.07 90.35 -39.42
C ASN A 291 38.16 90.86 -40.87
N LEU A 292 37.05 90.86 -41.62
CA LEU A 292 36.99 91.46 -42.95
C LEU A 292 37.25 92.97 -42.90
N THR A 293 36.61 93.71 -41.99
CA THR A 293 36.84 95.15 -41.82
C THR A 293 38.29 95.47 -41.44
N ASN A 294 38.91 94.66 -40.57
CA ASN A 294 40.32 94.81 -40.21
C ASN A 294 41.26 94.56 -41.41
N LYS A 295 40.95 93.58 -42.27
CA LYS A 295 41.69 93.36 -43.51
C LYS A 295 41.59 94.56 -44.45
N GLU A 296 40.39 95.10 -44.64
CA GLU A 296 40.18 96.31 -45.46
C GLU A 296 40.94 97.52 -44.93
N LEU A 297 40.90 97.75 -43.60
CA LEU A 297 41.67 98.81 -42.94
C LEU A 297 43.18 98.64 -43.16
N THR A 298 43.69 97.42 -42.97
CA THR A 298 45.10 97.10 -43.18
C THR A 298 45.52 97.37 -44.62
N GLN A 299 44.66 97.05 -45.59
CA GLN A 299 44.91 97.33 -47.00
C GLN A 299 44.92 98.83 -47.30
N LYS A 300 43.96 99.61 -46.77
CA LYS A 300 43.95 101.07 -46.89
C LYS A 300 45.19 101.73 -46.29
N ILE A 301 45.68 101.23 -45.15
CA ILE A 301 46.93 101.71 -44.55
C ILE A 301 48.10 101.49 -45.51
N LYS A 302 48.24 100.29 -46.08
CA LYS A 302 49.29 100.01 -47.08
C LYS A 302 49.19 100.91 -48.31
N GLU A 303 48.00 101.14 -48.83
CA GLU A 303 47.78 102.05 -49.97
C GLU A 303 48.16 103.51 -49.63
N LEU A 304 47.88 103.97 -48.42
CA LEU A 304 48.30 105.29 -47.93
C LEU A 304 49.82 105.37 -47.78
N GLU A 305 50.47 104.33 -47.23
CA GLU A 305 51.93 104.24 -47.13
C GLU A 305 52.59 104.31 -48.51
N GLU A 306 52.08 103.61 -49.51
CA GLU A 306 52.58 103.68 -50.88
C GLU A 306 52.37 105.06 -51.52
N LYS A 307 51.20 105.68 -51.33
CA LYS A 307 50.95 107.05 -51.80
C LYS A 307 51.90 108.07 -51.15
N LEU A 308 52.19 107.93 -49.86
CA LEU A 308 53.18 108.73 -49.13
C LEU A 308 54.59 108.53 -49.67
N LYS A 309 54.98 107.28 -49.94
CA LYS A 309 56.29 106.95 -50.51
C LYS A 309 56.49 107.55 -51.91
N ASN A 310 55.42 107.65 -52.69
CA ASN A 310 55.44 108.20 -54.05
C ASN A 310 55.24 109.73 -54.11
N SER A 311 54.81 110.38 -53.03
CA SER A 311 54.63 111.83 -52.97
C SER A 311 55.87 112.61 -52.49
N ILE A 312 56.91 111.91 -52.02
CA ILE A 312 58.20 112.51 -51.62
C ILE A 312 59.16 112.47 -52.83
N PRO A 313 59.48 113.61 -53.48
CA PRO A 313 60.33 113.61 -54.67
C PRO A 313 61.80 113.37 -54.28
N LYS A 314 62.34 112.18 -54.62
CA LYS A 314 63.76 111.77 -54.41
C LYS A 314 64.79 112.78 -54.92
N HIS A 315 64.49 113.50 -56.00
CA HIS A 315 65.33 114.56 -56.57
C HIS A 315 65.70 115.66 -55.56
N ARG A 316 64.85 115.94 -54.54
CA ARG A 316 65.18 116.96 -53.53
C ARG A 316 66.32 116.52 -52.60
N PHE A 317 66.56 115.22 -52.42
CA PHE A 317 67.63 114.74 -51.55
C PHE A 317 68.97 114.56 -52.27
N GLU A 318 68.95 114.08 -53.52
CA GLU A 318 70.18 113.81 -54.28
C GLU A 318 70.99 115.08 -54.63
N LYS A 319 70.33 116.22 -54.87
CA LYS A 319 71.02 117.49 -55.16
C LYS A 319 71.69 118.09 -53.90
N TYR A 320 71.09 117.91 -52.73
CA TYR A 320 71.65 118.41 -51.48
C TYR A 320 72.86 117.58 -51.04
N GLU A 321 72.80 116.26 -51.22
CA GLU A 321 73.88 115.34 -50.85
C GLU A 321 75.13 115.58 -51.71
N LYS A 322 74.97 115.78 -53.03
CA LYS A 322 76.08 116.05 -53.94
C LYS A 322 76.75 117.42 -53.71
N ASN A 323 75.97 118.44 -53.39
CA ASN A 323 76.51 119.77 -53.05
C ASN A 323 77.25 119.76 -51.70
N HIS A 324 76.76 119.00 -50.71
CA HIS A 324 77.41 118.87 -49.41
C HIS A 324 78.74 118.12 -49.51
N LEU A 325 78.80 117.03 -50.28
CA LEU A 325 80.03 116.28 -50.55
C LEU A 325 81.08 117.13 -51.28
N ASN A 326 80.69 117.90 -52.30
CA ASN A 326 81.62 118.79 -53.01
C ASN A 326 82.14 119.92 -52.11
N PHE A 327 81.29 120.49 -51.25
CA PHE A 327 81.70 121.53 -50.30
C PHE A 327 82.72 121.00 -49.28
N LEU A 328 82.49 119.79 -48.74
CA LEU A 328 83.43 119.13 -47.81
C LEU A 328 84.77 118.82 -48.50
N GLN A 329 84.76 118.35 -49.75
CA GLN A 329 85.99 118.08 -50.50
C GLN A 329 86.81 119.35 -50.82
N ILE A 330 86.16 120.48 -51.11
CA ILE A 330 86.83 121.76 -51.32
C ILE A 330 87.49 122.25 -50.03
N LEU A 331 86.78 122.20 -48.90
CA LEU A 331 87.33 122.64 -47.60
C LEU A 331 88.57 121.84 -47.19
N GLN A 332 88.58 120.54 -47.43
CA GLN A 332 89.71 119.66 -47.11
C GLN A 332 90.97 119.96 -47.94
N LYS A 333 90.82 120.55 -49.13
CA LYS A 333 91.93 120.91 -50.02
C LYS A 333 92.68 122.19 -49.61
N TYR A 334 92.09 123.01 -48.76
CA TYR A 334 92.66 124.30 -48.30
C TYR A 334 93.08 124.28 -46.82
N THR A 335 93.09 123.12 -46.16
CA THR A 335 93.40 122.97 -44.72
C THR A 335 94.67 122.14 -44.43
N VAL A 336 95.58 121.96 -45.41
CA VAL A 336 96.95 121.43 -45.21
C VAL A 336 97.98 122.43 -45.70
#